data_AF-A0A8J7UVI5-F1
#
_entry.id   AF-A0A8J7UVI5-F1
#
_cell.length_a   1.000
_cell.length_b   1.000
_cell.length_c   1.000
_cell.angle_alpha   90.00
_cell.angle_beta   90.00
_cell.angle_gamma   90.00
#
_symmetry.space_group_name_H-M   'P 1'
#
loop_
_entity.id
_entity.type
_entity.pdbx_description
1 polymer ?
#
loop_
_entity_poly.entity_id
_entity_poly.type
_entity_poly.pdbx_seq_one_letter_code
_entity_poly.pdbx_strand_id
1 'polypeptide(L)'
;MPKAQQYTVNPDRTQPWNALPDLPIAPDLYRDVDIYEQLGRAKEALALLAGRSIAIPNPGMLINSITLQEAKVSSAIENVFTTDDDLYRAMSDSKTGGESAGPAKEVLRYREALWEGYHYLKKKGAFDRDYFIKLYQIIQESGDGIRPPFARTFIRMGGSGPNAGKPVFTPPRGKGVVEAKLDNLIDFLNDEQSQPDDVLLKMCIAHYQFEVIHPFRDGNGRVGRIMNLHIITRSHQLELPILYLSRYILEHKQDYYEYLAGVSQRGDWKAWLLYMLKAVEWTSQLTLRKVNDIIETREDILDVLREQTDIRRPGDLAEAIFTQPYVKVQHLVDRGIYAENTARNYLNELAELQILEKREIRGRHYYINPALVEILSY
;
A
#
# COMPACT_ATOMS: atom_id res chain seq x y z
N MET A 1 13.89 40.76 -9.70
CA MET A 1 14.43 39.43 -9.32
C MET A 1 14.22 38.49 -10.50
N PRO A 2 15.20 37.64 -10.87
CA PRO A 2 15.04 36.74 -12.01
C PRO A 2 13.85 35.81 -11.73
N LYS A 3 12.95 35.65 -12.71
CA LYS A 3 11.89 34.63 -12.62
C LYS A 3 12.55 33.29 -12.30
N ALA A 4 12.07 32.63 -11.25
CA ALA A 4 12.54 31.32 -10.82
C ALA A 4 12.64 30.37 -12.02
N GLN A 5 13.68 29.54 -12.03
CA GLN A 5 13.93 28.59 -13.09
C GLN A 5 12.72 27.64 -13.19
N GLN A 6 11.89 27.90 -14.19
CA GLN A 6 10.68 27.14 -14.48
C GLN A 6 11.07 25.66 -14.56
N TYR A 7 10.39 24.80 -13.80
CA TYR A 7 10.61 23.36 -13.84
C TYR A 7 10.69 22.90 -15.29
N THR A 8 11.83 22.33 -15.69
CA THR A 8 11.99 21.86 -17.06
C THR A 8 10.91 20.84 -17.32
N VAL A 9 10.04 21.08 -18.28
CA VAL A 9 8.99 20.14 -18.69
C VAL A 9 9.55 19.16 -19.72
N ASN A 10 8.91 18.01 -19.86
CA ASN A 10 9.23 17.03 -20.88
C ASN A 10 8.96 17.63 -22.27
N PRO A 11 10.00 17.88 -23.09
CA PRO A 11 9.85 18.55 -24.38
C PRO A 11 9.21 17.66 -25.45
N ASP A 12 9.35 16.33 -25.35
CA ASP A 12 8.81 15.36 -26.30
C ASP A 12 8.52 14.02 -25.62
N ARG A 13 7.23 13.68 -25.54
CA ARG A 13 6.72 12.47 -24.86
C ARG A 13 7.14 11.17 -25.53
N THR A 14 7.60 11.22 -26.78
CA THR A 14 8.04 10.05 -27.55
C THR A 14 9.54 9.76 -27.39
N GLN A 15 10.29 10.70 -26.81
CA GLN A 15 11.73 10.59 -26.58
C GLN A 15 12.03 10.36 -25.10
N PRO A 16 13.07 9.55 -24.76
CA PRO A 16 13.50 9.40 -23.38
C PRO A 16 13.83 10.74 -22.73
N TRP A 17 13.17 11.05 -21.62
CA TRP A 17 13.38 12.31 -20.92
C TRP A 17 14.60 12.26 -19.99
N ASN A 18 15.79 12.15 -20.57
CA ASN A 18 17.06 12.03 -19.81
C ASN A 18 17.41 13.30 -19.02
N ALA A 19 16.86 14.45 -19.43
CA ALA A 19 16.99 15.73 -18.74
C ALA A 19 15.94 15.92 -17.63
N LEU A 20 15.31 14.84 -17.15
CA LEU A 20 14.48 14.83 -15.95
C LEU A 20 15.20 15.60 -14.83
N PRO A 21 14.63 16.69 -14.28
CA PRO A 21 15.23 17.43 -13.19
C PRO A 21 15.53 16.54 -11.98
N ASP A 22 16.70 16.74 -11.40
CA ASP A 22 17.10 16.05 -10.16
C ASP A 22 16.40 16.69 -8.95
N LEU A 23 16.27 15.90 -7.89
CA LEU A 23 15.82 16.34 -6.57
C LEU A 23 16.98 17.00 -5.80
N PRO A 24 16.69 17.94 -4.88
CA PRO A 24 15.36 18.45 -4.51
C PRO A 24 14.77 19.41 -5.56
N ILE A 25 13.43 19.52 -5.58
CA ILE A 25 12.74 20.50 -6.44
C ILE A 25 12.86 21.92 -5.86
N ALA A 26 12.71 22.93 -6.73
CA ALA A 26 12.80 24.32 -6.33
C ALA A 26 11.70 24.70 -5.30
N PRO A 27 12.02 25.50 -4.25
CA PRO A 27 11.08 25.80 -3.18
C PRO A 27 9.75 26.44 -3.62
N ASP A 28 9.77 27.27 -4.66
CA ASP A 28 8.59 27.92 -5.22
C ASP A 28 7.56 26.93 -5.81
N LEU A 29 7.94 25.67 -6.05
CA LEU A 29 7.06 24.62 -6.55
C LEU A 29 6.20 23.97 -5.45
N TYR A 30 6.56 24.12 -4.18
CA TYR A 30 5.82 23.54 -3.04
C TYR A 30 5.50 24.55 -1.93
N ARG A 31 6.16 25.71 -1.87
CA ARG A 31 5.90 26.80 -0.91
C ARG A 31 4.70 27.63 -1.35
N ASP A 32 3.52 27.03 -1.25
CA ASP A 32 2.24 27.63 -1.61
C ASP A 32 1.25 27.48 -0.44
N VAL A 33 0.42 28.50 -0.23
CA VAL A 33 -0.52 28.55 0.90
C VAL A 33 -1.49 27.39 0.86
N ASP A 34 -2.06 27.06 -0.31
CA ASP A 34 -3.05 26.00 -0.43
C ASP A 34 -2.42 24.63 -0.14
N ILE A 35 -1.16 24.44 -0.58
CA ILE A 35 -0.39 23.22 -0.31
C ILE A 35 -0.17 23.07 1.20
N TYR A 36 0.20 24.14 1.90
CA TYR A 36 0.44 24.09 3.34
C TYR A 36 -0.84 23.95 4.17
N GLU A 37 -1.95 24.53 3.74
CA GLU A 37 -3.25 24.27 4.36
C GLU A 37 -3.66 22.80 4.20
N GLN A 38 -3.53 22.24 3.00
CA GLN A 38 -3.86 20.84 2.74
C GLN A 38 -2.89 19.88 3.46
N LEU A 39 -1.61 20.25 3.56
CA LEU A 39 -0.62 19.54 4.35
C LEU A 39 -0.99 19.50 5.83
N GLY A 40 -1.46 20.61 6.40
CA GLY A 40 -1.94 20.67 7.78
C GLY A 40 -3.06 19.65 8.05
N ARG A 41 -4.07 19.59 7.17
CA ARG A 41 -5.18 18.62 7.26
C ARG A 41 -4.68 17.17 7.14
N ALA A 42 -3.78 16.91 6.21
CA ALA A 42 -3.20 15.58 6.03
C ALA A 42 -2.43 15.10 7.27
N LYS A 43 -1.63 15.99 7.87
CA LYS A 43 -0.86 15.70 9.09
C LYS A 43 -1.76 15.47 10.29
N GLU A 44 -2.80 16.28 10.47
CA GLU A 44 -3.79 16.09 11.53
C GLU A 44 -4.46 14.71 11.42
N ALA A 45 -4.98 14.36 10.25
CA ALA A 45 -5.62 13.07 10.02
C ALA A 45 -4.67 11.89 10.24
N LEU A 46 -3.42 12.00 9.77
CA LEU A 46 -2.39 10.98 9.95
C LEU A 46 -2.00 10.82 11.42
N ALA A 47 -1.87 11.92 12.17
CA ALA A 47 -1.54 11.89 13.59
C ALA A 47 -2.64 11.25 14.44
N LEU A 48 -3.92 11.50 14.11
CA LEU A 48 -5.05 10.83 14.76
C LEU A 48 -5.01 9.31 14.52
N LEU A 49 -4.74 8.88 13.29
CA LEU A 49 -4.52 7.47 12.97
C LEU A 49 -3.32 6.89 13.75
N ALA A 50 -2.19 7.60 13.77
CA ALA A 50 -0.98 7.17 14.47
C ALA A 50 -1.26 6.95 15.97
N GLY A 51 -1.87 7.94 16.63
CA GLY A 51 -2.22 7.88 18.05
C GLY A 51 -3.17 6.73 18.35
N ARG A 52 -4.18 6.48 17.50
CA ARG A 52 -5.08 5.34 17.68
C ARG A 52 -4.36 4.00 17.49
N SER A 53 -3.46 3.90 16.51
CA SER A 53 -2.77 2.65 16.15
C SER A 53 -1.88 2.08 17.26
N ILE A 54 -1.26 2.95 18.08
CA ILE A 54 -0.38 2.56 19.19
C ILE A 54 -1.19 2.01 20.37
N ALA A 55 -2.42 2.48 20.57
CA ALA A 55 -3.26 2.11 21.71
C ALA A 55 -3.88 0.69 21.59
N ILE A 56 -3.49 -0.08 20.57
CA ILE A 56 -4.19 -1.31 20.17
C ILE A 56 -3.46 -2.50 20.77
N PRO A 57 -4.11 -3.29 21.65
CA PRO A 57 -3.45 -4.38 22.38
C PRO A 57 -2.76 -5.43 21.51
N ASN A 58 -3.29 -5.68 20.30
CA ASN A 58 -2.60 -6.46 19.27
C ASN A 58 -2.68 -5.78 17.89
N PRO A 59 -1.66 -5.00 17.49
CA PRO A 59 -1.63 -4.37 16.17
C PRO A 59 -1.56 -5.40 15.02
N GLY A 60 -1.13 -6.64 15.28
CA GLY A 60 -1.06 -7.75 14.31
C GLY A 60 -2.38 -8.06 13.62
N MET A 61 -3.50 -7.80 14.30
CA MET A 61 -4.85 -7.94 13.77
C MET A 61 -5.12 -6.96 12.62
N LEU A 62 -4.85 -5.67 12.85
CA LEU A 62 -5.08 -4.60 11.87
C LEU A 62 -4.07 -4.62 10.74
N ILE A 63 -2.83 -4.97 11.08
CA ILE A 63 -1.75 -5.24 10.14
C ILE A 63 -2.24 -6.16 9.04
N ASN A 64 -2.79 -7.33 9.35
CA ASN A 64 -3.11 -8.31 8.31
C ASN A 64 -4.30 -7.89 7.45
N SER A 65 -5.37 -7.39 8.06
CA SER A 65 -6.59 -7.02 7.34
C SER A 65 -6.40 -5.76 6.49
N ILE A 66 -5.82 -4.69 7.05
CA ILE A 66 -5.69 -3.40 6.34
C ILE A 66 -4.61 -3.48 5.26
N THR A 67 -3.45 -4.11 5.53
CA THR A 67 -2.41 -4.25 4.50
C THR A 67 -2.85 -5.11 3.33
N LEU A 68 -3.73 -6.08 3.57
CA LEU A 68 -4.30 -6.90 2.50
C LEU A 68 -5.28 -6.10 1.64
N GLN A 69 -6.08 -5.21 2.24
CA GLN A 69 -6.95 -4.29 1.48
C GLN A 69 -6.12 -3.32 0.63
N GLU A 70 -5.07 -2.72 1.21
CA GLU A 70 -4.11 -1.90 0.46
C GLU A 70 -3.53 -2.69 -0.72
N ALA A 71 -3.07 -3.93 -0.49
CA ALA A 71 -2.54 -4.78 -1.55
C ALA A 71 -3.55 -5.08 -2.66
N LYS A 72 -4.80 -5.38 -2.31
CA LYS A 72 -5.89 -5.67 -3.26
C LYS A 72 -6.17 -4.45 -4.13
N VAL A 73 -6.33 -3.29 -3.52
CA VAL A 73 -6.67 -2.05 -4.23
C VAL A 73 -5.49 -1.52 -5.05
N SER A 74 -4.28 -1.56 -4.49
CA SER A 74 -3.06 -1.18 -5.19
C SER A 74 -2.84 -2.03 -6.45
N SER A 75 -3.19 -3.31 -6.39
CA SER A 75 -3.14 -4.22 -7.55
C SER A 75 -4.27 -3.93 -8.56
N ALA A 76 -5.46 -3.56 -8.10
CA ALA A 76 -6.58 -3.18 -8.97
C ALA A 76 -6.30 -1.91 -9.80
N ILE A 77 -5.46 -0.99 -9.30
CA ILE A 77 -4.96 0.15 -10.09
C ILE A 77 -4.22 -0.34 -11.34
N GLU A 78 -3.47 -1.44 -11.25
CA GLU A 78 -2.78 -2.08 -12.37
C GLU A 78 -3.67 -3.09 -13.14
N ASN A 79 -4.98 -3.07 -12.91
CA ASN A 79 -5.97 -3.99 -13.50
C ASN A 79 -5.81 -5.46 -13.09
N VAL A 80 -5.20 -5.71 -11.93
CA VAL A 80 -5.15 -7.04 -11.31
C VAL A 80 -6.32 -7.18 -10.34
N PHE A 81 -7.36 -7.90 -10.77
CA PHE A 81 -8.59 -8.07 -10.02
C PHE A 81 -8.69 -9.47 -9.41
N THR A 82 -9.05 -9.53 -8.13
CA THR A 82 -9.30 -10.79 -7.40
C THR A 82 -10.52 -10.65 -6.51
N THR A 83 -11.17 -11.78 -6.21
CA THR A 83 -12.29 -11.84 -5.26
C THR A 83 -11.74 -11.97 -3.83
N ASP A 84 -12.52 -11.56 -2.83
CA ASP A 84 -12.14 -11.78 -1.42
C ASP A 84 -11.99 -13.27 -1.13
N ASP A 85 -12.90 -14.10 -1.66
CA ASP A 85 -12.83 -15.57 -1.59
C ASP A 85 -11.49 -16.12 -2.09
N ASP A 86 -11.06 -15.73 -3.29
CA ASP A 86 -9.80 -16.21 -3.87
C ASP A 86 -8.59 -15.69 -3.09
N LEU A 87 -8.63 -14.44 -2.62
CA LEU A 87 -7.55 -13.81 -1.89
C LEU A 87 -7.32 -14.45 -0.52
N TYR A 88 -8.37 -14.57 0.29
CA TYR A 88 -8.26 -15.15 1.62
C TYR A 88 -8.02 -16.66 1.58
N ARG A 89 -8.52 -17.36 0.55
CA ARG A 89 -8.14 -18.75 0.28
C ARG A 89 -6.64 -18.85 0.01
N ALA A 90 -6.12 -18.06 -0.93
CA ALA A 90 -4.69 -18.07 -1.26
C ALA A 90 -3.82 -17.71 -0.05
N MET A 91 -4.27 -16.77 0.79
CA MET A 91 -3.60 -16.42 2.04
C MET A 91 -3.54 -17.61 3.01
N SER A 92 -4.67 -18.28 3.21
CA SER A 92 -4.77 -19.46 4.09
C SER A 92 -4.04 -20.70 3.55
N ASP A 93 -3.85 -20.79 2.22
CA ASP A 93 -3.28 -21.96 1.54
C ASP A 93 -1.79 -21.81 1.23
N SER A 94 -1.24 -20.59 1.33
CA SER A 94 0.17 -20.25 1.07
C SER A 94 1.19 -21.10 1.84
N LYS A 95 0.82 -21.65 3.02
CA LYS A 95 1.66 -22.59 3.77
C LYS A 95 1.70 -24.03 3.20
N THR A 96 0.73 -24.39 2.35
CA THR A 96 0.54 -25.77 1.85
C THR A 96 1.09 -26.03 0.44
N GLY A 97 1.84 -25.08 -0.14
CA GLY A 97 2.49 -25.26 -1.44
C GLY A 97 1.53 -25.43 -2.63
N GLY A 98 0.26 -25.03 -2.47
CA GLY A 98 -0.73 -25.14 -3.54
C GLY A 98 -0.43 -24.22 -4.72
N GLU A 99 -0.57 -24.74 -5.94
CA GLU A 99 -0.51 -24.01 -7.20
C GLU A 99 -1.64 -22.98 -7.30
N SER A 100 -1.50 -21.84 -6.63
CA SER A 100 -2.35 -20.68 -6.89
C SER A 100 -1.65 -19.77 -7.90
N ALA A 101 -1.71 -20.13 -9.18
CA ALA A 101 -1.44 -19.16 -10.24
C ALA A 101 -2.63 -18.20 -10.34
N GLY A 102 -2.38 -16.89 -10.46
CA GLY A 102 -3.42 -15.91 -10.76
C GLY A 102 -3.38 -14.64 -9.91
N PRO A 103 -4.41 -13.77 -10.07
CA PRO A 103 -4.45 -12.43 -9.48
C PRO A 103 -4.32 -12.40 -7.95
N ALA A 104 -4.86 -13.41 -7.25
CA ALA A 104 -4.77 -13.50 -5.79
C ALA A 104 -3.31 -13.61 -5.30
N LYS A 105 -2.47 -14.41 -5.99
CA LYS A 105 -1.04 -14.55 -5.63
C LYS A 105 -0.29 -13.25 -5.87
N GLU A 106 -0.64 -12.50 -6.91
CA GLU A 106 -0.04 -11.20 -7.19
C GLU A 106 -0.37 -10.17 -6.11
N VAL A 107 -1.60 -10.15 -5.60
CA VAL A 107 -1.98 -9.35 -4.43
C VAL A 107 -1.19 -9.77 -3.18
N LEU A 108 -1.02 -11.07 -2.95
CA LEU A 108 -0.25 -11.55 -1.79
C LEU A 108 1.24 -11.19 -1.90
N ARG A 109 1.83 -11.21 -3.11
CA ARG A 109 3.21 -10.75 -3.34
C ARG A 109 3.37 -9.25 -3.08
N TYR A 110 2.36 -8.43 -3.39
CA TYR A 110 2.38 -7.02 -2.98
C TYR A 110 2.44 -6.88 -1.46
N ARG A 111 1.58 -7.61 -0.74
CA ARG A 111 1.59 -7.61 0.73
C ARG A 111 2.93 -8.10 1.28
N GLU A 112 3.51 -9.15 0.70
CA GLU A 112 4.84 -9.65 1.07
C GLU A 112 5.91 -8.58 0.86
N ALA A 113 5.92 -7.92 -0.30
CA ALA A 113 6.86 -6.84 -0.61
C ALA A 113 6.72 -5.65 0.36
N LEU A 114 5.49 -5.29 0.75
CA LEU A 114 5.25 -4.27 1.77
C LEU A 114 5.93 -4.66 3.09
N TRP A 115 5.71 -5.87 3.59
CA TRP A 115 6.31 -6.30 4.86
C TRP A 115 7.83 -6.48 4.78
N GLU A 116 8.34 -7.05 3.69
CA GLU A 116 9.78 -7.22 3.47
C GLU A 116 10.50 -5.87 3.38
N GLY A 117 9.91 -4.87 2.72
CA GLY A 117 10.47 -3.51 2.66
C GLY A 117 10.45 -2.81 4.02
N TYR A 118 9.35 -2.94 4.78
CA TYR A 118 9.25 -2.39 6.12
C TYR A 118 10.34 -2.97 7.04
N HIS A 119 10.50 -4.29 7.04
CA HIS A 119 11.55 -4.95 7.82
C HIS A 119 12.96 -4.63 7.33
N TYR A 120 13.15 -4.50 6.02
CA TYR A 120 14.42 -4.08 5.43
C TYR A 120 14.86 -2.71 5.98
N LEU A 121 13.96 -1.73 5.96
CA LEU A 121 14.24 -0.37 6.44
C LEU A 121 14.39 -0.32 7.97
N LYS A 122 13.62 -1.09 8.73
CA LYS A 122 13.79 -1.20 10.18
C LYS A 122 15.17 -1.75 10.56
N LYS A 123 15.73 -2.66 9.76
CA LYS A 123 17.06 -3.25 9.98
C LYS A 123 18.19 -2.35 9.49
N LYS A 124 18.02 -1.71 8.32
CA LYS A 124 19.09 -0.96 7.64
C LYS A 124 19.12 0.54 7.98
N GLY A 125 17.96 1.13 8.27
CA GLY A 125 17.81 2.56 8.59
C GLY A 125 17.77 3.51 7.39
N ALA A 126 18.05 3.03 6.17
CA ALA A 126 18.15 3.85 4.97
C ALA A 126 17.63 3.13 3.72
N PHE A 127 17.17 3.92 2.75
CA PHE A 127 16.84 3.45 1.41
C PHE A 127 18.12 3.22 0.60
N ASP A 128 18.09 2.27 -0.31
CA ASP A 128 19.16 2.03 -1.29
C ASP A 128 18.59 1.30 -2.52
N ARG A 129 19.45 0.97 -3.48
CA ARG A 129 19.03 0.25 -4.69
C ARG A 129 18.50 -1.14 -4.38
N ASP A 130 19.10 -1.85 -3.42
CA ASP A 130 18.72 -3.21 -3.04
C ASP A 130 17.29 -3.25 -2.49
N TYR A 131 16.88 -2.25 -1.72
CA TYR A 131 15.49 -2.09 -1.29
C TYR A 131 14.53 -2.11 -2.50
N PHE A 132 14.76 -1.25 -3.50
CA PHE A 132 13.87 -1.17 -4.66
C PHE A 132 13.89 -2.45 -5.50
N ILE A 133 15.07 -3.03 -5.72
CA ILE A 133 15.24 -4.28 -6.48
C ILE A 133 14.52 -5.42 -5.75
N LYS A 134 14.69 -5.55 -4.43
CA LYS A 134 14.02 -6.59 -3.65
C LYS A 134 12.50 -6.49 -3.72
N LEU A 135 11.94 -5.27 -3.61
CA LEU A 135 10.49 -5.08 -3.74
C LEU A 135 9.99 -5.49 -5.12
N TYR A 136 10.69 -5.06 -6.18
CA TYR A 136 10.37 -5.44 -7.55
C TYR A 136 10.40 -6.97 -7.73
N GLN A 137 11.45 -7.64 -7.26
CA GLN A 137 11.64 -9.09 -7.39
C GLN A 137 10.52 -9.88 -6.71
N ILE A 138 10.08 -9.45 -5.51
CA ILE A 138 8.97 -10.07 -4.80
C ILE A 138 7.67 -9.87 -5.60
N ILE A 139 7.35 -8.63 -6.01
CA ILE A 139 6.09 -8.33 -6.71
C ILE A 139 5.97 -9.10 -8.03
N GLN A 140 7.06 -9.13 -8.81
CA GLN A 140 7.10 -9.72 -10.14
C GLN A 140 7.46 -11.20 -10.15
N GLU A 141 7.80 -11.79 -9.00
CA GLU A 141 8.31 -13.17 -8.92
C GLU A 141 9.47 -13.39 -9.91
N SER A 142 10.44 -12.47 -9.89
CA SER A 142 11.52 -12.39 -10.88
C SER A 142 12.88 -12.23 -10.21
N GLY A 143 13.95 -12.68 -10.89
CA GLY A 143 15.35 -12.40 -10.53
C GLY A 143 15.92 -11.17 -11.22
N ASP A 144 15.14 -10.47 -12.04
CA ASP A 144 15.57 -9.25 -12.73
C ASP A 144 15.82 -8.09 -11.73
N GLY A 145 16.47 -7.03 -12.20
CA GLY A 145 16.67 -5.78 -11.45
C GLY A 145 16.32 -4.55 -12.28
N ILE A 146 17.09 -3.48 -12.11
CA ILE A 146 16.96 -2.26 -12.92
C ILE A 146 17.02 -2.64 -14.41
N ARG A 147 16.10 -2.09 -15.21
CA ARG A 147 16.00 -2.43 -16.64
C ARG A 147 17.29 -2.07 -17.38
N PRO A 148 17.68 -2.86 -18.40
CA PRO A 148 18.91 -2.60 -19.13
C PRO A 148 18.83 -1.29 -19.92
N PRO A 149 19.97 -0.65 -20.23
CA PRO A 149 20.03 0.69 -20.83
C PRO A 149 19.44 0.77 -22.24
N PHE A 150 19.26 -0.36 -22.93
CA PHE A 150 18.65 -0.45 -24.25
C PHE A 150 17.14 -0.74 -24.23
N ALA A 151 16.54 -0.99 -23.05
CA ALA A 151 15.11 -1.28 -22.93
C ALA A 151 14.27 -0.09 -23.39
N ARG A 152 13.33 -0.34 -24.32
CA ARG A 152 12.35 0.66 -24.76
C ARG A 152 11.12 0.56 -23.85
N THR A 153 10.99 1.50 -22.94
CA THR A 153 9.88 1.60 -22.01
C THR A 153 9.01 2.78 -22.38
N PHE A 154 7.69 2.59 -22.34
CA PHE A 154 6.70 3.64 -22.59
C PHE A 154 5.62 3.54 -21.53
N ILE A 155 5.32 4.64 -20.85
CA ILE A 155 4.10 4.75 -20.04
C ILE A 155 2.98 5.08 -21.03
N ARG A 156 2.00 4.19 -21.12
CA ARG A 156 0.90 4.28 -22.09
C ARG A 156 -0.39 4.72 -21.42
N MET A 157 -1.25 5.39 -22.18
CA MET A 157 -2.61 5.71 -21.72
C MET A 157 -3.40 4.40 -21.58
N GLY A 158 -3.94 4.15 -20.38
CA GLY A 158 -4.91 3.06 -20.17
C GLY A 158 -6.28 3.35 -20.77
N GLY A 159 -7.17 2.35 -20.80
CA GLY A 159 -8.56 2.47 -21.26
C GLY A 159 -8.84 1.80 -22.61
N SER A 160 -10.04 2.02 -23.16
CA SER A 160 -10.55 1.40 -24.38
C SER A 160 -10.90 2.40 -25.51
N GLY A 161 -10.56 3.68 -25.33
CA GLY A 161 -10.81 4.74 -26.32
C GLY A 161 -9.76 4.85 -27.43
N PRO A 162 -9.92 5.78 -28.39
CA PRO A 162 -9.02 5.94 -29.55
C PRO A 162 -7.55 6.27 -29.20
N ASN A 163 -7.29 6.67 -27.96
CA ASN A 163 -5.97 7.00 -27.43
C ASN A 163 -5.38 5.90 -26.54
N ALA A 164 -6.11 4.81 -26.29
CA ALA A 164 -5.63 3.66 -25.54
C ALA A 164 -4.35 3.11 -26.16
N GLY A 165 -3.35 2.86 -25.33
CA GLY A 165 -2.05 2.34 -25.77
C GLY A 165 -1.11 3.39 -26.38
N LYS A 166 -1.51 4.65 -26.59
CA LYS A 166 -0.57 5.69 -27.03
C LYS A 166 0.46 6.00 -25.93
N PRO A 167 1.75 6.18 -26.26
CA PRO A 167 2.76 6.65 -25.31
C PRO A 167 2.36 8.03 -24.77
N VAL A 168 2.17 8.13 -23.46
CA VAL A 168 1.93 9.40 -22.74
C VAL A 168 3.24 9.96 -22.20
N PHE A 169 4.21 9.09 -21.94
CA PHE A 169 5.52 9.46 -21.43
C PHE A 169 6.56 8.40 -21.76
N THR A 170 7.78 8.83 -22.08
CA THR A 170 8.93 7.94 -22.32
C THR A 170 9.99 8.18 -21.23
N PRO A 171 10.15 7.24 -20.28
CA PRO A 171 11.09 7.36 -19.17
C PRO A 171 12.55 7.54 -19.61
N PRO A 172 13.43 8.06 -18.72
CA PRO A 172 14.85 8.16 -18.95
C PRO A 172 15.45 6.83 -19.44
N ARG A 173 16.44 6.88 -20.32
CA ARG A 173 17.09 5.68 -20.87
C ARG A 173 18.53 5.98 -21.25
N GLY A 174 19.41 5.02 -21.00
CA GLY A 174 20.81 5.09 -21.39
C GLY A 174 21.68 4.45 -20.33
N LYS A 175 22.94 4.20 -20.67
CA LYS A 175 23.92 3.60 -19.75
C LYS A 175 24.12 4.51 -18.53
N GLY A 176 23.79 4.01 -17.34
CA GLY A 176 23.96 4.74 -16.08
C GLY A 176 22.94 5.85 -15.80
N VAL A 177 22.02 6.14 -16.75
CA VAL A 177 21.07 7.25 -16.60
C VAL A 177 20.00 6.90 -15.57
N VAL A 178 19.41 5.71 -15.67
CA VAL A 178 18.34 5.26 -14.77
C VAL A 178 18.89 5.09 -13.35
N GLU A 179 20.09 4.50 -13.25
CA GLU A 179 20.80 4.30 -12.00
C GLU A 179 21.13 5.62 -11.32
N ALA A 180 21.66 6.61 -12.05
CA ALA A 180 21.96 7.92 -11.49
C ALA A 180 20.70 8.67 -11.00
N LYS A 181 19.57 8.57 -11.73
CA LYS A 181 18.31 9.18 -11.29
C LYS A 181 17.73 8.47 -10.07
N LEU A 182 17.85 7.14 -10.00
CA LEU A 182 17.45 6.38 -8.83
C LEU A 182 18.33 6.70 -7.61
N ASP A 183 19.65 6.89 -7.80
CA ASP A 183 20.56 7.33 -6.73
C ASP A 183 20.19 8.71 -6.22
N ASN A 184 19.92 9.67 -7.11
CA ASN A 184 19.47 11.00 -6.68
C ASN A 184 18.17 10.94 -5.85
N LEU A 185 17.23 10.06 -6.22
CA LEU A 185 16.04 9.81 -5.41
C LEU A 185 16.39 9.19 -4.05
N ILE A 186 17.28 8.20 -4.01
CA ILE A 186 17.75 7.57 -2.77
C ILE A 186 18.42 8.59 -1.85
N ASP A 187 19.31 9.42 -2.38
CA ASP A 187 20.00 10.48 -1.66
C ASP A 187 18.99 11.47 -1.08
N PHE A 188 18.03 11.91 -1.89
CA PHE A 188 16.94 12.76 -1.43
C PHE A 188 16.17 12.10 -0.28
N LEU A 189 15.76 10.83 -0.40
CA LEU A 189 15.02 10.11 0.64
C LEU A 189 15.81 9.97 1.96
N ASN A 190 17.13 9.81 1.87
CA ASN A 190 18.00 9.60 3.02
C ASN A 190 18.49 10.90 3.68
N ASP A 191 18.53 12.01 2.95
CA ASP A 191 19.01 13.30 3.45
C ASP A 191 17.97 13.99 4.35
N GLU A 192 18.25 14.04 5.66
CA GLU A 192 17.42 14.73 6.66
C GLU A 192 17.47 16.26 6.54
N GLN A 193 18.47 16.81 5.84
CA GLN A 193 18.63 18.26 5.62
C GLN A 193 17.99 18.71 4.30
N SER A 194 17.64 17.78 3.43
CA SER A 194 16.97 18.07 2.16
C SER A 194 15.63 18.76 2.36
N GLN A 195 15.26 19.62 1.40
CA GLN A 195 14.01 20.36 1.40
C GLN A 195 13.06 19.81 0.33
N PRO A 196 11.74 19.72 0.59
CA PRO A 196 11.06 20.04 1.85
C PRO A 196 11.44 19.07 2.97
N ASP A 197 11.51 19.60 4.19
CA ASP A 197 11.75 18.84 5.42
C ASP A 197 10.52 18.01 5.83
N ASP A 198 9.32 18.47 5.47
CA ASP A 198 8.09 17.74 5.74
C ASP A 198 8.00 16.43 4.95
N VAL A 199 7.86 15.33 5.68
CA VAL A 199 7.81 13.95 5.18
C VAL A 199 6.71 13.74 4.14
N LEU A 200 5.53 14.34 4.30
CA LEU A 200 4.42 14.11 3.38
C LEU A 200 4.67 14.80 2.04
N LEU A 201 5.24 16.01 2.05
CA LEU A 201 5.69 16.64 0.82
C LEU A 201 6.81 15.85 0.16
N LYS A 202 7.79 15.41 0.96
CA LYS A 202 8.89 14.56 0.51
C LYS A 202 8.38 13.27 -0.15
N MET A 203 7.39 12.62 0.45
CA MET A 203 6.70 11.45 -0.07
C MET A 203 6.03 11.74 -1.42
N CYS A 204 5.25 12.82 -1.53
CA CYS A 204 4.57 13.17 -2.78
C CYS A 204 5.57 13.43 -3.92
N ILE A 205 6.68 14.11 -3.63
CA ILE A 205 7.73 14.42 -4.60
C ILE A 205 8.49 13.14 -5.02
N ALA A 206 8.89 12.34 -4.03
CA ALA A 206 9.57 11.07 -4.27
C ALA A 206 8.72 10.11 -5.10
N HIS A 207 7.40 10.05 -4.83
CA HIS A 207 6.48 9.21 -5.59
C HIS A 207 6.46 9.58 -7.06
N TYR A 208 6.26 10.87 -7.37
CA TYR A 208 6.33 11.35 -8.75
C TYR A 208 7.67 10.98 -9.39
N GLN A 209 8.78 11.26 -8.71
CA GLN A 209 10.12 11.02 -9.25
C GLN A 209 10.34 9.54 -9.56
N PHE A 210 9.92 8.64 -8.67
CA PHE A 210 10.02 7.20 -8.88
C PHE A 210 9.21 6.73 -10.11
N GLU A 211 7.96 7.17 -10.22
CA GLU A 211 7.07 6.82 -11.34
C GLU A 211 7.65 7.24 -12.70
N VAL A 212 8.28 8.42 -12.78
CA VAL A 212 8.85 8.94 -14.03
C VAL A 212 10.26 8.42 -14.32
N ILE A 213 11.06 8.04 -13.31
CA ILE A 213 12.31 7.29 -13.53
C ILE A 213 11.97 5.93 -14.15
N HIS A 214 10.92 5.29 -13.62
CA HIS A 214 10.41 4.01 -14.09
C HIS A 214 11.53 2.95 -14.22
N PRO A 215 12.24 2.62 -13.12
CA PRO A 215 13.50 1.88 -13.17
C PRO A 215 13.33 0.41 -13.58
N PHE A 216 12.13 -0.16 -13.47
CA PHE A 216 11.87 -1.56 -13.76
C PHE A 216 11.08 -1.77 -15.05
N ARG A 217 11.06 -2.99 -15.57
CA ARG A 217 10.29 -3.35 -16.78
C ARG A 217 8.78 -3.26 -16.57
N ASP A 218 8.34 -3.64 -15.38
CA ASP A 218 6.95 -3.58 -14.91
C ASP A 218 6.94 -3.46 -13.38
N GLY A 219 5.77 -3.27 -12.76
CA GLY A 219 5.61 -3.23 -11.31
C GLY A 219 5.98 -1.90 -10.66
N ASN A 220 6.43 -0.90 -11.44
CA ASN A 220 6.84 0.41 -10.93
C ASN A 220 5.74 1.06 -10.10
N GLY A 221 4.49 1.11 -10.59
CA GLY A 221 3.36 1.67 -9.86
C GLY A 221 3.20 1.09 -8.45
N ARG A 222 3.36 -0.24 -8.32
CA ARG A 222 3.22 -0.96 -7.05
C ARG A 222 4.40 -0.69 -6.12
N VAL A 223 5.63 -0.70 -6.64
CA VAL A 223 6.83 -0.36 -5.85
C VAL A 223 6.77 1.09 -5.35
N GLY A 224 6.33 2.04 -6.19
CA GLY A 224 6.17 3.45 -5.82
C GLY A 224 5.15 3.63 -4.71
N ARG A 225 3.99 2.97 -4.81
CA ARG A 225 2.97 3.00 -3.75
C ARG A 225 3.47 2.38 -2.44
N ILE A 226 4.19 1.26 -2.46
CA ILE A 226 4.82 0.70 -1.25
C ILE A 226 5.84 1.67 -0.66
N MET A 227 6.67 2.31 -1.50
CA MET A 227 7.65 3.29 -1.06
C MET A 227 6.98 4.45 -0.29
N ASN A 228 5.80 4.91 -0.70
CA ASN A 228 5.07 5.96 0.02
C ASN A 228 4.78 5.58 1.47
N LEU A 229 4.25 4.37 1.69
CA LEU A 229 3.98 3.87 3.05
C LEU A 229 5.27 3.77 3.85
N HIS A 230 6.36 3.31 3.23
CA HIS A 230 7.66 3.17 3.88
C HIS A 230 8.34 4.49 4.23
N ILE A 231 8.15 5.54 3.41
CA ILE A 231 8.63 6.89 3.73
C ILE A 231 7.96 7.39 5.02
N ILE A 232 6.64 7.21 5.13
CA ILE A 232 5.88 7.59 6.33
C ILE A 232 6.35 6.77 7.53
N THR A 233 6.47 5.44 7.41
CA THR A 233 6.85 4.61 8.56
C THR A 233 8.30 4.81 9.01
N ARG A 234 9.24 5.04 8.08
CA ARG A 234 10.63 5.33 8.41
C ARG A 234 10.77 6.65 9.18
N SER A 235 9.88 7.60 8.94
CA SER A 235 9.86 8.89 9.65
C SER A 235 9.21 8.86 11.03
N HIS A 236 8.70 7.69 11.47
CA HIS A 236 7.94 7.51 12.71
C HIS A 236 6.61 8.30 12.78
N GLN A 237 6.10 8.81 11.66
CA GLN A 237 4.74 9.38 11.62
C GLN A 237 3.65 8.30 11.68
N LEU A 238 3.98 7.06 11.29
CA LEU A 238 3.20 5.86 11.60
C LEU A 238 4.18 4.75 12.00
N GLU A 239 3.84 3.97 13.03
CA GLU A 239 4.67 2.83 13.45
C GLU A 239 4.60 1.64 12.48
N LEU A 240 3.47 1.53 11.78
CA LEU A 240 3.13 0.41 10.91
C LEU A 240 2.59 0.90 9.57
N PRO A 241 2.81 0.16 8.47
CA PRO A 241 2.38 0.56 7.14
C PRO A 241 0.88 0.27 6.93
N ILE A 242 0.02 0.89 7.74
CA ILE A 242 -1.43 0.67 7.76
C ILE A 242 -2.24 1.74 7.02
N LEU A 243 -1.57 2.70 6.37
CA LEU A 243 -2.27 3.71 5.58
C LEU A 243 -2.86 3.09 4.31
N TYR A 244 -4.17 3.18 4.14
CA TYR A 244 -4.89 2.62 2.98
C TYR A 244 -4.87 3.57 1.77
N LEU A 245 -3.68 4.06 1.43
CA LEU A 245 -3.47 5.16 0.48
C LEU A 245 -4.03 4.86 -0.91
N SER A 246 -3.92 3.60 -1.37
CA SER A 246 -4.36 3.24 -2.72
C SER A 246 -5.87 3.36 -2.91
N ARG A 247 -6.68 3.41 -1.83
CA ARG A 247 -8.15 3.52 -1.95
C ARG A 247 -8.56 4.80 -2.65
N TYR A 248 -8.03 5.94 -2.21
CA TYR A 248 -8.31 7.22 -2.86
C TYR A 248 -7.75 7.24 -4.29
N ILE A 249 -6.56 6.67 -4.51
CA ILE A 249 -5.97 6.58 -5.85
C ILE A 249 -6.86 5.77 -6.80
N LEU A 250 -7.46 4.67 -6.35
CA LEU A 250 -8.36 3.88 -7.18
C LEU A 250 -9.67 4.61 -7.47
N GLU A 251 -10.29 5.24 -6.47
CA GLU A 251 -11.54 6.00 -6.65
C GLU A 251 -11.36 7.22 -7.56
N HIS A 252 -10.16 7.82 -7.53
CA HIS A 252 -9.78 8.99 -8.33
C HIS A 252 -8.67 8.65 -9.33
N LYS A 253 -8.73 7.48 -9.96
CA LYS A 253 -7.67 6.94 -10.84
C LYS A 253 -7.36 7.85 -12.03
N GLN A 254 -8.38 8.48 -12.60
CA GLN A 254 -8.20 9.39 -13.73
C GLN A 254 -7.40 10.62 -13.33
N ASP A 255 -7.78 11.24 -12.21
CA ASP A 255 -7.11 12.41 -11.63
C ASP A 255 -5.65 12.09 -11.27
N TYR A 256 -5.39 10.91 -10.70
CA TYR A 256 -4.03 10.44 -10.39
C TYR A 256 -3.10 10.53 -11.60
N TYR A 257 -3.50 9.91 -12.72
CA TYR A 257 -2.68 9.90 -13.92
C TYR A 257 -2.65 11.27 -14.61
N GLU A 258 -3.73 12.05 -14.53
CA GLU A 258 -3.78 13.41 -15.07
C GLU A 258 -2.81 14.35 -14.36
N TYR A 259 -2.82 14.37 -13.02
CA TYR A 259 -1.93 15.22 -12.24
C TYR A 259 -0.47 14.77 -12.31
N LEU A 260 -0.22 13.45 -12.29
CA LEU A 260 1.13 12.90 -12.50
C LEU A 260 1.68 13.35 -13.88
N ALA A 261 0.87 13.23 -14.93
CA ALA A 261 1.23 13.69 -16.25
C ALA A 261 1.40 15.22 -16.31
N GLY A 262 0.56 15.97 -15.59
CA GLY A 262 0.59 17.42 -15.49
C GLY A 262 1.92 17.99 -15.01
N VAL A 263 2.58 17.33 -14.06
CA VAL A 263 3.93 17.73 -13.60
C VAL A 263 4.93 17.65 -14.75
N SER A 264 5.03 16.51 -15.42
CA SER A 264 6.00 16.35 -16.53
C SER A 264 5.67 17.25 -17.73
N GLN A 265 4.40 17.59 -17.97
CA GLN A 265 3.96 18.30 -19.18
C GLN A 265 3.87 19.82 -18.99
N ARG A 266 3.57 20.29 -17.79
CA ARG A 266 3.25 21.69 -17.48
C ARG A 266 4.00 22.23 -16.26
N GLY A 267 4.75 21.39 -15.55
CA GLY A 267 5.37 21.74 -14.28
C GLY A 267 4.36 21.92 -13.15
N ASP A 268 3.18 21.32 -13.27
CA ASP A 268 2.03 21.50 -12.38
C ASP A 268 2.17 20.72 -11.05
N TRP A 269 3.21 21.06 -10.29
CA TRP A 269 3.50 20.45 -8.99
C TRP A 269 2.39 20.71 -7.97
N LYS A 270 1.77 21.89 -8.01
CA LYS A 270 0.71 22.26 -7.07
C LYS A 270 -0.47 21.29 -7.14
N ALA A 271 -0.99 21.00 -8.33
CA ALA A 271 -2.12 20.08 -8.48
C ALA A 271 -1.76 18.66 -7.98
N TRP A 272 -0.56 18.18 -8.31
CA TRP A 272 -0.06 16.88 -7.85
C TRP A 272 0.07 16.79 -6.32
N LEU A 273 0.67 17.81 -5.70
CA LEU A 273 0.88 17.86 -4.25
C LEU A 273 -0.48 17.93 -3.51
N LEU A 274 -1.41 18.77 -3.98
CA LEU A 274 -2.76 18.85 -3.41
C LEU A 274 -3.50 17.51 -3.51
N TYR A 275 -3.42 16.84 -4.66
CA TYR A 275 -4.04 15.53 -4.86
C TYR A 275 -3.49 14.48 -3.88
N MET A 276 -2.17 14.34 -3.80
CA MET A 276 -1.54 13.32 -2.96
C MET A 276 -1.75 13.62 -1.47
N LEU A 277 -1.67 14.88 -1.04
CA LEU A 277 -1.97 15.26 0.34
C LEU A 277 -3.45 15.03 0.69
N LYS A 278 -4.37 15.26 -0.25
CA LYS A 278 -5.79 14.93 -0.06
C LYS A 278 -6.01 13.43 0.07
N ALA A 279 -5.29 12.62 -0.72
CA ALA A 279 -5.30 11.18 -0.59
C ALA A 279 -4.85 10.73 0.81
N VAL A 280 -3.77 11.33 1.36
CA VAL A 280 -3.31 11.03 2.73
C VAL A 280 -4.36 11.43 3.77
N GLU A 281 -4.93 12.64 3.69
CA GLU A 281 -5.98 13.10 4.62
C GLU A 281 -7.16 12.12 4.63
N TRP A 282 -7.74 11.85 3.45
CA TRP A 282 -8.95 11.06 3.32
C TRP A 282 -8.72 9.60 3.75
N THR A 283 -7.62 9.00 3.32
CA THR A 283 -7.32 7.60 3.64
C THR A 283 -6.90 7.42 5.09
N SER A 284 -6.27 8.41 5.72
CA SER A 284 -5.99 8.36 7.16
C SER A 284 -7.29 8.36 7.97
N GLN A 285 -8.27 9.20 7.60
CA GLN A 285 -9.59 9.23 8.23
C GLN A 285 -10.37 7.92 8.00
N LEU A 286 -10.32 7.37 6.78
CA LEU A 286 -10.93 6.09 6.47
C LEU A 286 -10.33 4.95 7.29
N THR A 287 -8.99 4.86 7.30
CA THR A 287 -8.28 3.84 8.08
C THR A 287 -8.61 3.98 9.56
N LEU A 288 -8.65 5.20 10.11
CA LEU A 288 -9.01 5.44 11.50
C LEU A 288 -10.41 4.91 11.85
N ARG A 289 -11.42 5.19 11.00
CA ARG A 289 -12.78 4.65 11.19
C ARG A 289 -12.79 3.12 11.19
N LYS A 290 -12.18 2.49 10.18
CA LYS A 290 -12.08 1.02 10.10
C LYS A 290 -11.40 0.42 11.32
N VAL A 291 -10.34 1.06 11.82
CA VAL A 291 -9.65 0.63 13.04
C VAL A 291 -10.57 0.68 14.25
N ASN A 292 -11.37 1.75 14.40
CA ASN A 292 -12.33 1.86 15.49
C ASN A 292 -13.44 0.82 15.38
N ASP A 293 -14.03 0.65 14.20
CA ASP A 293 -15.11 -0.32 13.96
C ASP A 293 -14.64 -1.75 14.27
N ILE A 294 -13.41 -2.10 13.87
CA ILE A 294 -12.78 -3.40 14.21
C ILE A 294 -12.63 -3.57 15.72
N ILE A 295 -12.18 -2.55 16.44
CA ILE A 295 -11.98 -2.63 17.89
C ILE A 295 -13.32 -2.78 18.60
N GLU A 296 -14.29 -1.94 18.27
CA GLU A 296 -15.62 -1.92 18.90
C GLU A 296 -16.33 -3.25 18.67
N THR A 297 -16.38 -3.72 17.42
CA THR A 297 -17.04 -5.00 17.08
C THR A 297 -16.34 -6.19 17.74
N ARG A 298 -15.01 -6.14 17.90
CA ARG A 298 -14.27 -7.19 18.62
C ARG A 298 -14.61 -7.21 20.10
N GLU A 299 -14.77 -6.05 20.74
CA GLU A 299 -15.17 -5.99 22.15
C GLU A 299 -16.61 -6.47 22.35
N ASP A 300 -17.54 -6.06 21.49
CA ASP A 300 -18.94 -6.52 21.55
C ASP A 300 -19.01 -8.06 21.42
N ILE A 301 -18.26 -8.64 20.49
CA ILE A 301 -18.17 -10.10 20.35
C ILE A 301 -17.52 -10.73 21.58
N LEU A 302 -16.44 -10.14 22.12
CA LEU A 302 -15.79 -10.67 23.32
C LEU A 302 -16.74 -10.72 24.51
N ASP A 303 -17.59 -9.71 24.68
CA ASP A 303 -18.58 -9.68 25.77
C ASP A 303 -19.66 -10.76 25.55
N VAL A 304 -20.15 -10.95 24.32
CA VAL A 304 -21.03 -12.08 23.99
C VAL A 304 -20.37 -13.42 24.33
N LEU A 305 -19.10 -13.61 23.98
CA LEU A 305 -18.37 -14.86 24.29
C LEU A 305 -18.26 -15.08 25.80
N ARG A 306 -18.06 -14.02 26.61
CA ARG A 306 -17.96 -14.12 28.07
C ARG A 306 -19.29 -14.43 28.75
N GLU A 307 -20.39 -13.89 28.20
CA GLU A 307 -21.71 -13.98 28.83
C GLU A 307 -22.50 -15.22 28.40
N GLN A 308 -22.31 -15.69 27.16
CA GLN A 308 -23.17 -16.70 26.55
C GLN A 308 -22.48 -18.04 26.25
N THR A 309 -21.17 -18.16 26.50
CA THR A 309 -20.41 -19.38 26.20
C THR A 309 -19.49 -19.80 27.35
N ASP A 310 -19.13 -21.09 27.39
CA ASP A 310 -18.12 -21.63 28.31
C ASP A 310 -16.71 -21.67 27.67
N ILE A 311 -16.47 -20.85 26.64
CA ILE A 311 -15.22 -20.83 25.88
C ILE A 311 -14.07 -20.39 26.79
N ARG A 312 -13.03 -21.22 26.86
CA ARG A 312 -11.80 -20.86 27.58
C ARG A 312 -11.02 -19.83 26.78
N ARG A 313 -10.44 -18.81 27.43
CA ARG A 313 -9.66 -17.74 26.78
C ARG A 313 -10.44 -17.03 25.65
N PRO A 314 -11.65 -16.50 25.91
CA PRO A 314 -12.48 -15.89 24.87
C PRO A 314 -11.82 -14.68 24.21
N GLY A 315 -10.91 -13.98 24.93
CA GLY A 315 -10.09 -12.89 24.38
C GLY A 315 -9.22 -13.34 23.21
N ASP A 316 -8.50 -14.45 23.36
CA ASP A 316 -7.63 -14.99 22.30
C ASP A 316 -8.46 -15.44 21.08
N LEU A 317 -9.65 -15.98 21.30
CA LEU A 317 -10.55 -16.38 20.22
C LEU A 317 -11.10 -15.16 19.47
N ALA A 318 -11.62 -14.16 20.19
CA ALA A 318 -12.11 -12.91 19.62
C ALA A 318 -11.00 -12.23 18.79
N GLU A 319 -9.77 -12.19 19.31
CA GLU A 319 -8.63 -11.65 18.57
C GLU A 319 -8.28 -12.46 17.31
N ALA A 320 -8.30 -13.80 17.42
CA ALA A 320 -7.98 -14.68 16.30
C ALA A 320 -8.96 -14.51 15.14
N ILE A 321 -10.27 -14.41 15.42
CA ILE A 321 -11.31 -14.26 14.38
C ILE A 321 -11.35 -12.86 13.76
N PHE A 322 -10.67 -11.87 14.36
CA PHE A 322 -10.50 -10.54 13.77
C PHE A 322 -9.14 -10.35 13.08
N THR A 323 -8.22 -11.31 13.18
CA THR A 323 -6.92 -11.19 12.48
C THR A 323 -7.08 -11.29 10.96
N GLN A 324 -8.08 -12.04 10.50
CA GLN A 324 -8.47 -12.13 9.09
C GLN A 324 -9.93 -12.62 9.01
N PRO A 325 -10.70 -12.21 7.99
CA PRO A 325 -12.11 -12.58 7.88
C PRO A 325 -12.36 -14.06 7.65
N TYR A 326 -11.39 -14.80 7.09
CA TYR A 326 -11.52 -16.24 6.81
C TYR A 326 -10.69 -17.04 7.80
N VAL A 327 -11.38 -17.74 8.69
CA VAL A 327 -10.77 -18.51 9.77
C VAL A 327 -10.84 -20.00 9.47
N LYS A 328 -9.73 -20.70 9.71
CA LYS A 328 -9.64 -22.16 9.73
C LYS A 328 -9.28 -22.61 11.13
N VAL A 329 -9.68 -23.83 11.48
CA VAL A 329 -9.24 -24.51 12.70
C VAL A 329 -7.72 -24.43 12.88
N GLN A 330 -6.97 -24.66 11.79
CA GLN A 330 -5.51 -24.65 11.81
C GLN A 330 -4.91 -23.29 12.22
N HIS A 331 -5.61 -22.17 11.98
CA HIS A 331 -5.12 -20.86 12.40
C HIS A 331 -5.04 -20.73 13.93
N LEU A 332 -5.96 -21.37 14.65
CA LEU A 332 -6.00 -21.38 16.11
C LEU A 332 -5.02 -22.42 16.68
N VAL A 333 -4.86 -23.55 15.98
CA VAL A 333 -3.92 -24.62 16.35
C VAL A 333 -2.47 -24.19 16.16
N ASP A 334 -2.12 -23.62 15.01
CA ASP A 334 -0.77 -23.15 14.68
C ASP A 334 -0.26 -22.09 15.68
N ARG A 335 -1.19 -21.29 16.23
CA ARG A 335 -0.88 -20.26 17.24
C ARG A 335 -0.83 -20.80 18.67
N GLY A 336 -1.09 -22.10 18.87
CA GLY A 336 -1.16 -22.70 20.20
C GLY A 336 -2.34 -22.21 21.04
N ILE A 337 -3.36 -21.60 20.41
CA ILE A 337 -4.52 -21.09 21.13
C ILE A 337 -5.35 -22.28 21.59
N TYR A 338 -5.70 -23.24 20.74
CA TYR A 338 -6.46 -24.43 21.16
C TYR A 338 -5.99 -25.70 20.46
N ALA A 339 -6.26 -26.84 21.09
CA ALA A 339 -6.19 -28.13 20.41
C ALA A 339 -7.25 -28.21 19.30
N GLU A 340 -6.99 -29.01 18.26
CA GLU A 340 -7.79 -29.03 17.03
C GLU A 340 -9.30 -29.27 17.27
N ASN A 341 -9.65 -30.26 18.09
CA ASN A 341 -11.06 -30.56 18.40
C ASN A 341 -11.72 -29.41 19.17
N THR A 342 -11.01 -28.79 20.11
CA THR A 342 -11.49 -27.63 20.85
C THR A 342 -11.71 -26.42 19.93
N ALA A 343 -10.73 -26.10 19.08
CA ALA A 343 -10.85 -25.04 18.08
C ALA A 343 -12.04 -25.28 17.14
N ARG A 344 -12.23 -26.51 16.67
CA ARG A 344 -13.36 -26.88 15.81
C ARG A 344 -14.70 -26.69 16.53
N ASN A 345 -14.82 -27.14 17.78
CA ASN A 345 -16.05 -26.99 18.56
C ASN A 345 -16.38 -25.51 18.79
N TYR A 346 -15.41 -24.70 19.22
CA TYR A 346 -15.63 -23.28 19.44
C TYR A 346 -15.99 -22.54 18.14
N LEU A 347 -15.33 -22.83 17.02
CA LEU A 347 -15.71 -22.20 15.75
C LEU A 347 -17.10 -22.62 15.26
N ASN A 348 -17.54 -23.87 15.53
CA ASN A 348 -18.93 -24.28 15.26
C ASN A 348 -19.93 -23.57 16.18
N GLU A 349 -19.63 -23.44 17.48
CA GLU A 349 -20.46 -22.72 18.45
C GLU A 349 -20.63 -21.24 18.05
N LEU A 350 -19.56 -20.57 17.63
CA LEU A 350 -19.62 -19.21 17.08
C LEU A 350 -20.46 -19.15 15.79
N ALA A 351 -20.51 -20.22 15.00
CA ALA A 351 -21.38 -20.28 13.83
C ALA A 351 -22.86 -20.50 14.19
N GLU A 352 -23.14 -21.27 15.23
CA GLU A 352 -24.50 -21.43 15.79
C GLU A 352 -25.03 -20.11 16.37
N LEU A 353 -24.15 -19.32 17.00
CA LEU A 353 -24.44 -17.96 17.48
C LEU A 353 -24.51 -16.90 16.37
N GLN A 354 -24.33 -17.29 15.10
CA GLN A 354 -24.32 -16.38 13.94
C GLN A 354 -23.22 -15.31 13.97
N ILE A 355 -22.20 -15.47 14.83
CA ILE A 355 -21.00 -14.62 14.86
C ILE A 355 -20.11 -14.95 13.66
N LEU A 356 -20.06 -16.24 13.27
CA LEU A 356 -19.34 -16.71 12.09
C LEU A 356 -20.30 -17.41 11.11
N GLU A 357 -19.94 -17.43 9.83
CA GLU A 357 -20.62 -18.23 8.81
C GLU A 357 -19.74 -19.40 8.38
N LYS A 358 -20.23 -20.62 8.54
CA LYS A 358 -19.53 -21.82 8.08
C LYS A 358 -19.77 -22.01 6.58
N ARG A 359 -18.71 -21.95 5.78
CA ARG A 359 -18.78 -22.10 4.32
C ARG A 359 -17.80 -23.16 3.80
N GLU A 360 -18.24 -23.94 2.82
CA GLU A 360 -17.37 -24.82 2.05
C GLU A 360 -16.99 -24.15 0.73
N ILE A 361 -15.69 -24.03 0.46
CA ILE A 361 -15.15 -23.42 -0.75
C ILE A 361 -14.17 -24.41 -1.37
N ARG A 362 -14.53 -24.97 -2.53
CA ARG A 362 -13.71 -25.95 -3.28
C ARG A 362 -13.22 -27.11 -2.40
N GLY A 363 -14.10 -27.72 -1.60
CA GLY A 363 -13.79 -28.86 -0.74
C GLY A 363 -13.04 -28.52 0.56
N ARG A 364 -12.89 -27.24 0.91
CA ARG A 364 -12.27 -26.79 2.16
C ARG A 364 -13.27 -26.00 3.00
N HIS A 365 -13.31 -26.27 4.30
CA HIS A 365 -14.20 -25.56 5.24
C HIS A 365 -13.53 -24.31 5.82
N TYR A 366 -14.28 -23.22 5.83
CA TYR A 366 -13.93 -21.93 6.40
C TYR A 366 -15.02 -21.45 7.35
N TYR A 367 -14.62 -20.68 8.36
CA TYR A 367 -15.53 -19.88 9.19
C TYR A 367 -15.26 -18.42 8.85
N ILE A 368 -16.26 -17.76 8.27
CA ILE A 368 -16.18 -16.39 7.79
C ILE A 368 -16.69 -15.47 8.90
N ASN A 369 -15.97 -14.39 9.20
CA ASN A 369 -16.42 -13.33 10.09
C ASN A 369 -17.14 -12.25 9.26
N PRO A 370 -18.48 -12.28 9.14
CA PRO A 370 -19.24 -11.35 8.29
C PRO A 370 -19.05 -9.89 8.72
N ALA A 371 -18.99 -9.63 10.03
CA ALA A 371 -18.80 -8.27 10.55
C ALA A 371 -17.44 -7.69 10.11
N LEU A 372 -16.36 -8.48 10.20
CA LEU A 372 -15.07 -8.03 9.70
C LEU A 372 -15.05 -7.89 8.17
N VAL A 373 -15.72 -8.78 7.42
CA VAL A 373 -15.85 -8.61 5.95
C VAL A 373 -16.48 -7.26 5.63
N GLU A 374 -17.60 -6.94 6.28
CA GLU A 374 -18.33 -5.68 6.08
C GLU A 374 -17.46 -4.46 6.38
N ILE A 375 -16.79 -4.43 7.53
CA ILE A 375 -15.89 -3.33 7.91
C ILE A 375 -14.78 -3.14 6.86
N LEU A 376 -14.28 -4.21 6.24
CA LEU A 376 -13.21 -4.11 5.25
C LEU A 376 -13.72 -3.72 3.85
N SER A 377 -14.94 -4.07 3.48
CA SER A 377 -15.49 -3.86 2.14
C SER A 377 -15.76 -2.39 1.76
N TYR A 378 -16.06 -1.51 2.73
CA TYR A 378 -16.52 -0.14 2.48
C TYR A 378 -15.48 0.94 2.74
#